data_AF-A0A2T2PCA6-F1
#
_entry.id   AF-A0A2T2PCA6-F1
#
_cell.length_a   1.000
_cell.length_b   1.000
_cell.length_c   1.000
_cell.angle_alpha   90.00
_cell.angle_beta   90.00
_cell.angle_gamma   90.00
#
_symmetry.space_group_name_H-M   'P 1'
#
loop_
_entity.id
_entity.type
_entity.pdbx_description
1 polymer ?
#
loop_
_entity_poly.entity_id
_entity_poly.type
_entity_poly.pdbx_seq_one_letter_code
_entity_poly.pdbx_strand_id
1 'polypeptide(L)'
;MGASPVLEDATADPSNPLMLAESSAIADYLIHKYGNGRLALPPQHPRYADYLYWFHFANGNLQPTVFRRFMTRQFGIPTDDARFKGADERVRTAVGWVDRRLRENEWLAGDEFTAADVMTVWCFTTMRVFEPLDLEGYEGILKWLERCTKREGYRRAMARGDPELDIGELVSVKGPKVHEALGV
;
A
#
# COMPACT_ATOMS: atom_id res chain seq x y z
N MET A 1 19.90 -4.91 10.05
CA MET A 1 19.41 -4.99 8.65
C MET A 1 19.20 -3.64 7.98
N GLY A 2 19.16 -2.50 8.69
CA GLY A 2 19.05 -1.17 8.04
C GLY A 2 17.78 -0.96 7.20
N ALA A 3 16.77 -1.82 7.42
CA ALA A 3 15.50 -1.85 6.70
C ALA A 3 14.34 -1.65 7.69
N SER A 4 13.21 -1.16 7.19
CA SER A 4 11.96 -1.07 7.93
C SER A 4 10.80 -1.38 6.97
N PRO A 5 9.83 -2.23 7.36
CA PRO A 5 9.73 -2.95 8.64
C PRO A 5 10.67 -4.16 8.74
N VAL A 6 10.84 -4.67 9.96
CA VAL A 6 11.50 -5.94 10.26
C VAL A 6 10.60 -6.75 11.20
N LEU A 7 10.35 -8.00 10.86
CA LEU A 7 9.73 -8.99 11.73
C LEU A 7 10.81 -9.74 12.50
N GLU A 8 10.61 -9.87 13.81
CA GLU A 8 11.32 -10.79 14.68
C GLU A 8 10.37 -11.91 15.09
N ASP A 9 10.76 -13.16 14.85
CA ASP A 9 9.96 -14.33 15.19
C ASP A 9 10.78 -15.36 15.98
N ALA A 10 10.53 -15.38 17.29
CA ALA A 10 11.18 -16.24 18.27
C ALA A 10 10.39 -17.55 18.56
N THR A 11 9.34 -17.85 17.79
CA THR A 11 8.43 -18.98 18.12
C THR A 11 9.06 -20.37 17.95
N ALA A 12 9.96 -20.52 16.98
CA ALA A 12 10.63 -21.80 16.71
C ALA A 12 11.85 -22.01 17.62
N ASP A 13 12.62 -20.95 17.86
CA ASP A 13 13.79 -20.94 18.74
C ASP A 13 13.91 -19.58 19.45
N PRO A 14 13.54 -19.48 20.74
CA PRO A 14 13.66 -18.24 21.50
C PRO A 14 15.10 -17.75 21.69
N SER A 15 16.10 -18.62 21.53
CA SER A 15 17.52 -18.26 21.68
C SER A 15 18.14 -17.74 20.38
N ASN A 16 17.48 -17.97 19.25
CA ASN A 16 17.92 -17.53 17.93
C ASN A 16 16.71 -17.14 17.05
N PRO A 17 16.11 -15.96 17.29
CA PRO A 17 14.91 -15.55 16.59
C PRO A 17 15.17 -15.33 15.09
N LEU A 18 14.19 -15.68 14.26
CA LEU A 18 14.21 -15.35 12.84
C LEU A 18 14.04 -13.84 12.68
N MET A 19 14.95 -13.22 11.95
CA MET A 19 14.86 -11.83 11.53
C MET A 19 14.51 -11.79 10.04
N LEU A 20 13.37 -11.19 9.68
CA LEU A 20 12.89 -11.09 8.32
C LEU A 20 12.59 -9.63 7.96
N ALA A 21 13.19 -9.14 6.88
CA ALA A 21 12.87 -7.85 6.27
C ALA A 21 12.03 -8.06 4.99
N GLU A 22 11.69 -6.97 4.32
CA GLU A 22 10.81 -6.89 3.13
C GLU A 22 9.32 -7.09 3.46
N SER A 23 8.52 -6.06 3.28
CA SER A 23 7.10 -6.07 3.70
C SER A 23 6.29 -7.19 3.03
N SER A 24 6.50 -7.45 1.73
CA SER A 24 5.83 -8.55 1.03
C SER A 24 6.30 -9.92 1.55
N ALA A 25 7.58 -10.09 1.88
CA ALA A 25 8.08 -11.35 2.45
C ALA A 25 7.52 -11.58 3.86
N ILE A 26 7.48 -10.53 4.69
CA ILE A 26 6.86 -10.56 6.01
C ILE A 26 5.37 -10.93 5.90
N ALA A 27 4.63 -10.27 5.01
CA ALA A 27 3.21 -10.56 4.82
C ALA A 27 2.98 -12.03 4.40
N ASP A 28 3.73 -12.51 3.40
CA ASP A 28 3.63 -13.88 2.90
C ASP A 28 3.99 -14.91 3.98
N TYR A 29 5.05 -14.63 4.75
CA TYR A 29 5.46 -15.44 5.89
C TYR A 29 4.35 -15.54 6.95
N LEU A 30 3.75 -14.41 7.34
CA LEU A 30 2.67 -14.40 8.33
C LEU A 30 1.43 -15.15 7.83
N ILE A 31 1.07 -14.98 6.56
CA ILE A 31 -0.06 -15.66 5.91
C ILE A 31 0.13 -17.17 5.95
N HIS A 32 1.31 -17.67 5.58
CA HIS A 32 1.54 -19.10 5.48
C HIS A 32 1.89 -19.75 6.82
N LYS A 33 2.71 -19.11 7.67
CA LYS A 33 3.12 -19.68 8.96
C LYS A 33 2.02 -19.60 10.03
N TYR A 34 1.29 -18.48 10.09
CA TYR A 34 0.31 -18.22 11.15
C TYR A 34 -1.13 -18.06 10.63
N GLY A 35 -1.28 -17.69 9.37
CA GLY A 35 -2.56 -17.43 8.74
C GLY A 35 -3.24 -18.68 8.16
N ASN A 36 -2.54 -19.80 8.02
CA ASN A 36 -2.99 -20.99 7.29
C ASN A 36 -3.43 -20.65 5.84
N GLY A 37 -2.68 -19.78 5.18
CA GLY A 37 -2.97 -19.32 3.82
C GLY A 37 -4.11 -18.29 3.70
N ARG A 38 -4.73 -17.87 4.82
CA ARG A 38 -5.75 -16.80 4.79
C ARG A 38 -5.14 -15.52 4.22
N LEU A 39 -5.87 -14.86 3.32
CA LEU A 39 -5.46 -13.68 2.54
C LEU A 39 -4.55 -13.95 1.34
N ALA A 40 -4.20 -15.20 1.05
CA ALA A 40 -3.59 -15.58 -0.22
C ALA A 40 -4.58 -16.44 -1.02
N LEU A 41 -4.50 -16.35 -2.35
CA LEU A 41 -5.16 -17.32 -3.22
C LEU A 41 -4.17 -18.46 -3.50
N PRO A 42 -4.58 -19.74 -3.43
CA PRO A 42 -3.69 -20.85 -3.74
C PRO A 42 -3.41 -20.93 -5.26
N PRO A 43 -2.33 -21.60 -5.69
CA PRO A 43 -1.97 -21.70 -7.11
C PRO A 43 -3.06 -22.28 -8.02
N GLN A 44 -3.95 -23.10 -7.48
CA GLN A 44 -5.08 -23.71 -8.21
C GLN A 44 -6.26 -22.74 -8.39
N HIS A 45 -6.26 -21.61 -7.69
CA HIS A 45 -7.33 -20.62 -7.79
C HIS A 45 -7.31 -19.91 -9.16
N PRO A 46 -8.46 -19.75 -9.86
CA PRO A 46 -8.48 -19.12 -11.18
C PRO A 46 -7.92 -17.69 -11.21
N ARG A 47 -7.99 -16.97 -10.09
CA ARG A 47 -7.48 -15.61 -9.90
C ARG A 47 -6.10 -15.53 -9.25
N TYR A 48 -5.39 -16.65 -9.15
CA TYR A 48 -4.06 -16.69 -8.53
C TYR A 48 -3.08 -15.72 -9.20
N ALA A 49 -3.08 -15.65 -10.53
CA ALA A 49 -2.22 -14.73 -11.27
C ALA A 49 -2.52 -13.26 -10.96
N ASP A 50 -3.80 -12.90 -10.80
CA ASP A 50 -4.19 -11.55 -10.39
C ASP A 50 -3.71 -11.24 -8.97
N TYR A 51 -3.94 -12.15 -8.02
CA TYR A 51 -3.45 -12.01 -6.65
C TYR A 51 -1.94 -11.78 -6.62
N LEU A 52 -1.18 -12.66 -7.29
CA LEU A 52 0.27 -12.59 -7.32
C LEU A 52 0.77 -11.26 -7.92
N TYR A 53 0.17 -10.84 -9.04
CA TYR A 53 0.51 -9.56 -9.68
C TYR A 53 0.28 -8.38 -8.73
N TRP A 54 -0.91 -8.26 -8.15
CA TRP A 54 -1.26 -7.10 -7.33
C TRP A 54 -0.56 -7.11 -5.96
N PHE A 55 -0.26 -8.28 -5.41
CA PHE A 55 0.54 -8.41 -4.19
C PHE A 55 1.95 -7.86 -4.37
N HIS A 56 2.60 -8.15 -5.49
CA HIS A 56 3.92 -7.60 -5.80
C HIS A 56 3.86 -6.17 -6.37
N PHE A 57 2.76 -5.77 -7.01
CA PHE A 57 2.62 -4.45 -7.62
C PHE A 57 2.80 -3.31 -6.62
N ALA A 58 2.30 -3.46 -5.39
CA ALA A 58 2.41 -2.44 -4.35
C ALA A 58 3.88 -2.02 -4.11
N ASN A 59 4.76 -2.98 -3.83
CA ASN A 59 6.17 -2.72 -3.50
C ASN A 59 7.08 -2.68 -4.74
N GLY A 60 6.70 -3.35 -5.83
CA GLY A 60 7.50 -3.39 -7.06
C GLY A 60 7.24 -2.24 -8.02
N ASN A 61 6.11 -1.53 -7.88
CA ASN A 61 5.73 -0.47 -8.82
C ASN A 61 5.14 0.76 -8.12
N LEU A 62 4.02 0.61 -7.42
CA LEU A 62 3.23 1.76 -6.94
C LEU A 62 4.03 2.61 -5.93
N GLN A 63 4.48 2.00 -4.84
CA GLN A 63 5.21 2.69 -3.79
C GLN A 63 6.54 3.29 -4.30
N PRO A 64 7.40 2.58 -5.05
CA PRO A 64 8.61 3.19 -5.64
C PRO A 64 8.31 4.36 -6.57
N THR A 65 7.21 4.28 -7.33
CA THR A 65 6.82 5.34 -8.27
C THR A 65 6.38 6.60 -7.55
N VAL A 66 5.56 6.47 -6.50
CA VAL A 66 5.17 7.61 -5.66
C VAL A 66 6.36 8.16 -4.89
N PHE A 67 7.21 7.30 -4.34
CA PHE A 67 8.43 7.71 -3.65
C PHE A 67 9.37 8.51 -4.58
N ARG A 68 9.49 8.11 -5.85
CA ARG A 68 10.29 8.87 -6.82
C ARG A 68 9.74 10.28 -7.04
N ARG A 69 8.42 10.44 -7.17
CA ARG A 69 7.78 11.77 -7.28
C ARG A 69 8.00 12.59 -6.02
N PHE A 70 7.81 11.98 -4.85
CA PHE A 70 8.12 12.59 -3.57
C PHE A 70 9.56 13.12 -3.52
N MET A 71 10.55 12.30 -3.88
CA MET A 71 11.95 12.71 -3.90
C MET A 71 12.22 13.88 -4.85
N THR A 72 11.55 13.96 -6.00
CA THR A 72 11.69 15.14 -6.87
C THR A 72 11.26 16.43 -6.18
N ARG A 73 10.17 16.40 -5.40
CA ARG A 73 9.73 17.55 -4.60
C ARG A 73 10.71 17.88 -3.48
N GLN A 74 11.21 16.87 -2.78
CA GLN A 74 12.19 17.04 -1.69
C GLN A 74 13.50 17.67 -2.17
N PHE A 75 13.92 17.38 -3.40
CA PHE A 75 15.08 18.02 -4.00
C PHE A 75 14.79 19.40 -4.61
N GLY A 76 13.62 19.98 -4.37
CA GLY A 76 13.24 21.29 -4.88
C GLY A 76 13.13 21.33 -6.41
N ILE A 77 12.92 20.19 -7.07
CA ILE A 77 12.76 20.15 -8.53
C ILE A 77 11.42 20.83 -8.88
N PRO A 78 11.43 21.88 -9.72
CA PRO A 78 10.20 22.56 -10.11
C PRO A 78 9.20 21.62 -10.81
N THR A 79 7.91 21.87 -10.62
CA THR A 79 6.85 21.02 -11.18
C THR A 79 6.75 21.07 -12.72
N ASP A 80 7.32 22.11 -13.34
CA ASP A 80 7.40 22.25 -14.79
C ASP A 80 8.63 21.54 -15.40
N ASP A 81 9.57 21.07 -14.56
CA ASP A 81 10.75 20.29 -14.97
C ASP A 81 10.34 18.91 -15.50
N ALA A 82 11.04 18.45 -16.54
CA ALA A 82 10.77 17.15 -17.18
C ALA A 82 10.92 15.96 -16.21
N ARG A 83 11.79 16.05 -15.20
CA ARG A 83 11.99 15.00 -14.18
C ARG A 83 10.78 14.86 -13.27
N PHE A 84 10.20 15.98 -12.83
CA PHE A 84 8.97 15.96 -12.05
C PHE A 84 7.80 15.48 -12.91
N LYS A 85 7.62 16.07 -14.10
CA LYS A 85 6.54 15.67 -15.03
C LYS A 85 6.56 14.18 -15.34
N GLY A 86 7.73 13.62 -15.62
CA GLY A 86 7.88 12.19 -15.87
C GLY A 86 7.62 11.31 -14.65
N ALA A 87 7.91 11.78 -13.43
CA ALA A 87 7.55 11.07 -12.20
C ALA A 87 6.03 11.15 -11.93
N ASP A 88 5.43 12.33 -12.12
CA ASP A 88 3.99 12.57 -11.97
C ASP A 88 3.16 11.73 -12.95
N GLU A 89 3.57 11.66 -14.23
CA GLU A 89 2.90 10.84 -15.24
C GLU A 89 2.91 9.35 -14.87
N ARG A 90 4.03 8.84 -14.33
CA ARG A 90 4.12 7.45 -13.86
C ARG A 90 3.20 7.20 -12.68
N VAL A 91 3.12 8.13 -11.72
CA VAL A 91 2.16 8.05 -10.61
C VAL A 91 0.74 8.00 -11.14
N ARG A 92 0.34 8.94 -12.02
CA ARG A 92 -1.00 8.97 -12.62
C ARG A 92 -1.32 7.67 -13.38
N THR A 93 -0.34 7.12 -14.09
CA THR A 93 -0.49 5.85 -14.81
C THR A 93 -0.73 4.68 -13.84
N ALA A 94 0.11 4.53 -12.81
CA ALA A 94 -0.01 3.47 -11.83
C ALA A 94 -1.34 3.55 -11.05
N VAL A 95 -1.73 4.75 -10.61
CA VAL A 95 -3.02 4.99 -9.94
C VAL A 95 -4.19 4.69 -10.89
N GLY A 96 -4.10 5.08 -12.16
CA GLY A 96 -5.12 4.77 -13.17
C GLY A 96 -5.29 3.27 -13.43
N TRP A 97 -4.23 2.47 -13.34
CA TRP A 97 -4.32 1.01 -13.42
C TRP A 97 -5.06 0.41 -12.22
N VAL A 98 -4.74 0.87 -11.01
CA VAL A 98 -5.42 0.44 -9.78
C VAL A 98 -6.91 0.80 -9.84
N ASP A 99 -7.24 2.02 -10.24
CA ASP A 99 -8.63 2.46 -10.34
C ASP A 99 -9.43 1.65 -11.37
N ARG A 100 -8.88 1.43 -12.56
CA ARG A 100 -9.54 0.60 -13.58
C ARG A 100 -9.81 -0.80 -13.04
N ARG A 101 -8.82 -1.40 -12.37
CA ARG A 101 -8.98 -2.72 -11.75
C ARG A 101 -10.14 -2.75 -10.76
N LEU A 102 -10.23 -1.74 -9.89
CA LEU A 102 -11.23 -1.64 -8.82
C LEU A 102 -12.61 -1.14 -9.29
N ARG A 103 -12.72 -0.65 -10.53
CA ARG A 103 -14.01 -0.43 -11.19
C ARG A 103 -14.61 -1.73 -11.71
N GLU A 104 -13.76 -2.68 -12.10
CA GLU A 104 -14.17 -3.96 -12.69
C GLU A 104 -14.24 -5.09 -11.65
N ASN A 105 -13.67 -4.90 -10.46
CA ASN A 105 -13.55 -5.94 -9.42
C ASN A 105 -13.82 -5.35 -8.03
N GLU A 106 -14.29 -6.18 -7.10
CA GLU A 106 -14.52 -5.76 -5.71
C GLU A 106 -13.20 -5.48 -4.97
N TRP A 107 -12.20 -6.32 -5.21
CA TRP A 107 -10.86 -6.30 -4.62
C TRP A 107 -9.80 -6.45 -5.71
N LEU A 108 -8.54 -6.21 -5.36
CA LEU A 108 -7.46 -6.29 -6.36
C LEU A 108 -7.32 -7.68 -6.97
N ALA A 109 -7.54 -8.73 -6.19
CA ALA A 109 -7.49 -10.11 -6.68
C ALA A 109 -8.79 -10.59 -7.37
N GLY A 110 -9.84 -9.76 -7.46
CA GLY A 110 -11.15 -10.16 -7.97
C GLY A 110 -12.22 -9.94 -6.90
N ASP A 111 -12.86 -11.02 -6.47
CA ASP A 111 -14.01 -10.95 -5.55
C ASP A 111 -13.62 -11.20 -4.09
N GLU A 112 -12.35 -11.55 -3.82
CA GLU A 112 -11.85 -11.85 -2.48
C GLU A 112 -10.84 -10.82 -1.99
N PHE A 113 -10.97 -10.41 -0.73
CA PHE A 113 -9.98 -9.58 -0.05
C PHE A 113 -8.73 -10.39 0.24
N THR A 114 -7.57 -9.89 -0.21
CA THR A 114 -6.29 -10.58 -0.08
C THR A 114 -5.20 -9.68 0.46
N ALA A 115 -4.01 -10.23 0.63
CA ALA A 115 -2.82 -9.48 0.96
C ALA A 115 -2.49 -8.42 -0.10
N ALA A 116 -2.92 -8.58 -1.35
CA ALA A 116 -2.77 -7.54 -2.36
C ALA A 116 -3.44 -6.23 -1.94
N ASP A 117 -4.64 -6.31 -1.34
CA ASP A 117 -5.35 -5.14 -0.81
C ASP A 117 -4.66 -4.58 0.43
N VAL A 118 -4.18 -5.45 1.33
CA VAL A 118 -3.44 -5.05 2.55
C VAL A 118 -2.17 -4.28 2.19
N MET A 119 -1.41 -4.75 1.21
CA MET A 119 -0.18 -4.09 0.76
C MET A 119 -0.47 -2.76 0.07
N THR A 120 -1.54 -2.72 -0.73
CA THR A 120 -1.85 -1.54 -1.56
C THR A 120 -2.54 -0.42 -0.78
N VAL A 121 -3.35 -0.74 0.24
CA VAL A 121 -4.17 0.28 0.96
C VAL A 121 -3.31 1.36 1.61
N TRP A 122 -2.14 1.00 2.15
CA TRP A 122 -1.21 1.97 2.73
C TRP A 122 -0.79 3.06 1.72
N CYS A 123 -0.65 2.70 0.45
CA CYS A 123 -0.30 3.65 -0.61
C CYS A 123 -1.38 4.73 -0.85
N PHE A 124 -2.63 4.42 -0.51
CA PHE A 124 -3.78 5.31 -0.69
C PHE A 124 -4.33 5.87 0.62
N THR A 125 -3.67 5.57 1.75
CA THR A 125 -4.00 6.13 3.06
C THR A 125 -2.76 6.83 3.64
N THR A 126 -1.98 6.17 4.48
CA THR A 126 -0.86 6.77 5.21
C THR A 126 0.20 7.39 4.30
N MET A 127 0.48 6.83 3.12
CA MET A 127 1.45 7.43 2.19
C MET A 127 1.06 8.85 1.75
N ARG A 128 -0.24 9.17 1.75
CA ARG A 128 -0.76 10.50 1.37
C ARG A 128 -0.43 11.59 2.38
N VAL A 129 0.00 11.20 3.58
CA VAL A 129 0.58 12.12 4.58
C VAL A 129 1.93 12.66 4.10
N PHE A 130 2.67 11.92 3.28
CA PHE A 130 4.00 12.34 2.79
C PHE A 130 3.95 12.90 1.37
N GLU A 131 3.17 12.28 0.49
CA GLU A 131 3.08 12.66 -0.92
C GLU A 131 1.61 12.79 -1.32
N PRO A 132 1.13 14.00 -1.67
CA PRO A 132 -0.27 14.20 -1.94
C PRO A 132 -0.70 13.48 -3.21
N LEU A 133 -1.73 12.65 -3.07
CA LEU A 133 -2.44 11.98 -4.15
C LEU A 133 -3.90 12.42 -4.13
N ASP A 134 -4.28 13.20 -5.13
CA ASP A 134 -5.66 13.62 -5.37
C ASP A 134 -6.41 12.50 -6.07
N LEU A 135 -7.49 12.03 -5.44
CA LEU A 135 -8.30 10.92 -5.92
C LEU A 135 -9.56 11.37 -6.68
N GLU A 136 -9.64 12.65 -7.04
CA GLU A 136 -10.71 13.16 -7.90
C GLU A 136 -10.76 12.41 -9.24
N GLY A 137 -11.92 11.83 -9.55
CA GLY A 137 -12.13 11.00 -10.75
C GLY A 137 -11.72 9.53 -10.62
N TYR A 138 -11.15 9.09 -9.49
CA TYR A 138 -10.76 7.69 -9.25
C TYR A 138 -11.81 6.94 -8.39
N GLU A 139 -13.01 6.77 -8.95
CA GLU A 139 -14.16 6.19 -8.23
C GLU A 139 -13.95 4.74 -7.75
N GLY A 140 -13.19 3.94 -8.49
CA GLY A 140 -12.89 2.55 -8.11
C GLY A 140 -12.08 2.51 -6.82
N ILE A 141 -11.06 3.37 -6.73
CA ILE A 141 -10.23 3.50 -5.53
C ILE A 141 -11.06 4.02 -4.36
N LEU A 142 -11.87 5.06 -4.55
CA LEU A 142 -12.68 5.63 -3.46
C LEU A 142 -13.63 4.60 -2.85
N LYS A 143 -14.34 3.82 -3.68
CA LYS A 143 -15.23 2.75 -3.21
C LYS A 143 -14.46 1.64 -2.50
N TRP A 144 -13.28 1.28 -3.00
CA TRP A 144 -12.41 0.27 -2.39
C TRP A 144 -11.84 0.75 -1.04
N LEU A 145 -11.42 2.02 -0.93
CA LEU A 145 -10.98 2.61 0.34
C LEU A 145 -12.07 2.55 1.41
N GLU A 146 -13.31 2.85 1.04
CA GLU A 146 -14.46 2.71 1.95
C GLU A 146 -14.61 1.28 2.47
N ARG A 147 -14.48 0.27 1.59
CA ARG A 147 -14.52 -1.14 1.99
C ARG A 147 -13.35 -1.52 2.88
N CYS A 148 -12.12 -1.16 2.49
CA CYS A 148 -10.89 -1.45 3.23
C CYS A 148 -10.96 -0.91 4.67
N THR A 149 -11.35 0.36 4.82
CA THR A 149 -11.32 1.05 6.13
C THR A 149 -12.45 0.65 7.07
N LYS A 150 -13.51 0.00 6.56
CA LYS A 150 -14.54 -0.62 7.39
C LYS A 150 -14.09 -1.95 8.03
N ARG A 151 -13.04 -2.58 7.52
CA ARG A 151 -12.55 -3.87 8.05
C ARG A 151 -11.97 -3.70 9.45
N GLU A 152 -12.31 -4.61 10.36
CA GLU A 152 -11.80 -4.60 11.74
C GLU A 152 -10.27 -4.62 11.78
N GLY A 153 -9.64 -5.43 10.92
CA GLY A 153 -8.18 -5.52 10.83
C GLY A 153 -7.51 -4.18 10.50
N TYR A 154 -8.09 -3.40 9.58
CA TYR A 154 -7.57 -2.07 9.24
C TYR A 154 -7.68 -1.12 10.43
N ARG A 155 -8.85 -1.06 11.08
CA ARG A 155 -9.08 -0.17 12.24
C ARG A 155 -8.15 -0.51 13.41
N ARG A 156 -7.93 -1.79 13.67
CA ARG A 156 -6.98 -2.24 14.70
C ARG A 156 -5.53 -1.93 14.36
N ALA A 157 -5.16 -2.02 13.08
CA ALA A 157 -3.84 -1.63 12.62
C ALA A 157 -3.61 -0.13 12.83
N MET A 158 -4.54 0.72 12.36
CA MET A 158 -4.46 2.18 12.55
C MET A 158 -4.42 2.57 14.03
N ALA A 159 -5.28 1.99 14.87
CA ALA A 159 -5.30 2.30 16.31
C ALA A 159 -3.99 1.93 17.05
N ARG A 160 -3.15 1.07 16.47
CA ARG A 160 -1.86 0.66 17.05
C ARG A 160 -0.66 1.33 16.39
N GLY A 161 -0.70 1.47 15.07
CA GLY A 161 0.41 1.98 14.26
C GLY A 161 0.41 3.49 14.13
N ASP A 162 -0.77 4.09 13.95
CA ASP A 162 -0.94 5.50 13.64
C ASP A 162 -2.20 6.09 14.34
N PRO A 163 -2.32 6.00 15.68
CA PRO A 163 -3.53 6.37 16.42
C PRO A 163 -3.92 7.85 16.29
N GLU A 164 -2.98 8.70 15.91
CA GLU A 164 -3.17 10.14 15.68
C GLU A 164 -3.74 10.49 14.31
N LEU A 165 -3.72 9.57 13.34
CA LEU A 165 -4.21 9.84 11.99
C LEU A 165 -5.73 9.66 11.89
N ASP A 166 -6.41 10.69 11.36
CA ASP A 166 -7.84 10.62 11.09
C ASP A 166 -8.12 9.79 9.82
N ILE A 167 -8.78 8.64 10.00
CA ILE A 167 -9.10 7.73 8.89
C ILE A 167 -10.00 8.43 7.85
N GLY A 168 -10.91 9.32 8.26
CA GLY A 168 -11.78 10.07 7.37
C GLY A 168 -11.00 11.02 6.45
N GLU A 169 -10.01 11.72 6.98
CA GLU A 169 -9.09 12.54 6.20
C GLU A 169 -8.25 11.69 5.25
N LEU A 170 -7.70 10.56 5.73
CA LEU A 170 -6.87 9.64 4.95
C LEU A 170 -7.58 9.08 3.71
N VAL A 171 -8.90 8.86 3.78
CA VAL A 171 -9.69 8.32 2.65
C VAL A 171 -10.47 9.37 1.88
N SER A 172 -10.37 10.65 2.27
CA SER A 172 -11.03 11.73 1.55
C SER A 172 -10.47 11.88 0.12
N VAL A 173 -11.24 12.53 -0.76
CA VAL A 173 -10.84 12.74 -2.15
C VAL A 173 -9.49 13.47 -2.24
N LYS A 174 -9.32 14.54 -1.46
CA LYS A 174 -8.08 15.34 -1.46
C LYS A 174 -6.98 14.73 -0.59
N GLY A 175 -7.35 13.96 0.43
CA GLY A 175 -6.42 13.35 1.35
C GLY A 175 -6.10 14.26 2.53
N PRO A 176 -5.24 13.80 3.45
CA PRO A 176 -4.85 14.56 4.62
C PRO A 176 -3.97 15.75 4.22
N LYS A 177 -3.77 16.68 5.16
CA LYS A 177 -2.68 17.66 5.02
C LYS A 177 -1.35 16.90 5.00
N VAL A 178 -0.48 17.30 4.06
CA VAL A 178 0.85 16.71 3.95
C VAL A 178 1.68 17.15 5.15
N HIS A 179 2.34 16.20 5.79
CA HIS A 179 3.24 16.46 6.89
C HIS A 179 4.48 17.18 6.38
N GLU A 180 4.71 18.41 6.87
CA GLU A 180 5.88 19.21 6.47
C GLU A 180 7.20 18.67 7.04
N ALA A 181 7.18 17.70 7.95
CA ALA A 181 8.41 17.14 8.51
C ALA A 181 9.01 16.05 7.62
N LEU A 182 9.61 16.47 6.51
CA LEU A 182 10.97 16.09 6.14
C LEU A 182 11.62 17.34 5.55
N GLY A 183 11.63 18.43 6.34
CA GLY A 183 12.38 19.63 6.02
C GLY A 183 13.87 19.27 5.95
N VAL A 184 14.38 19.22 4.73
CA VAL A 184 15.80 19.45 4.44
C VAL A 184 15.96 20.92 4.12
#